data_AF-A0A2A2JS61-F1
#
_entry.id   AF-A0A2A2JS61-F1
#
_cell.length_a   1.000
_cell.length_b   1.000
_cell.length_c   1.000
_cell.angle_alpha   90.00
_cell.angle_beta   90.00
_cell.angle_gamma   90.00
#
_symmetry.space_group_name_H-M   'P 1'
#
loop_
_entity.id
_entity.type
_entity.pdbx_description
1 polymer ?
#
loop_
_entity_poly.entity_id
_entity_poly.type
_entity_poly.pdbx_seq_one_letter_code
_entity_poly.pdbx_strand_id
1 'polypeptide(L)'
;MLMDTLSAVIHWILNSIGISLNLLLVYLVIYKSPKSIKRYSLLILNFAITDLTSCLLDLFIQDRTISNGIFIALVSNGLCTRFGSKACEIGYTFILHCYANWLWSLLLSIYYRYYILFHPPPSIKKMSLIFGIICLPTMFQTYLLFFAYDPPDSLRDTLREKYPVVYSMIAEEDFTNKTVVGANDMIKWPNIYAVSHMTVPIVPCYVIILSFRKRIVDFLENHNEALSREKKAMHSQLLQALTYQAFIPSFYLVAVITFALGMFKIINHPLLEYGTHLCFLVVPCLSPISSLIFVRPYRQVIEDFLSTFSVAVCLSCHRPTTNGKSWKTFSIDSQQPKIEIDDEPDFTNTSCV
;
A
#
# COMPACT_ATOMS: atom_id res chain seq x y z
N MET A 1 -17.54 17.21 -16.26
CA MET A 1 -18.50 16.08 -16.27
C MET A 1 -17.86 14.74 -16.65
N LEU A 2 -17.50 14.44 -17.91
CA LEU A 2 -16.97 13.10 -18.28
C LEU A 2 -15.71 12.70 -17.47
N MET A 3 -14.73 13.61 -17.35
CA MET A 3 -13.51 13.37 -16.58
C MET A 3 -13.78 13.19 -15.09
N ASP A 4 -14.72 13.94 -14.52
CA ASP A 4 -15.12 13.79 -13.11
C ASP A 4 -15.74 12.41 -12.87
N THR A 5 -16.65 11.98 -13.74
CA THR A 5 -17.30 10.67 -13.65
C THR A 5 -16.26 9.55 -13.80
N LEU A 6 -15.35 9.67 -14.76
CA LEU A 6 -14.28 8.70 -14.95
C LEU A 6 -13.37 8.61 -13.71
N SER A 7 -12.93 9.76 -13.18
CA SER A 7 -12.11 9.80 -11.97
C SER A 7 -12.84 9.15 -10.80
N ALA A 8 -14.11 9.51 -10.57
CA ALA A 8 -14.92 8.95 -9.49
C ALA A 8 -15.04 7.42 -9.59
N VAL A 9 -15.28 6.88 -10.79
CA VAL A 9 -15.32 5.43 -11.02
C VAL A 9 -13.97 4.78 -10.70
N ILE A 10 -12.86 5.40 -11.11
CA ILE A 10 -11.51 4.89 -10.81
C ILE A 10 -11.25 4.90 -9.29
N HIS A 11 -11.59 6.00 -8.58
CA HIS A 11 -11.50 6.09 -7.13
C HIS A 11 -12.31 4.98 -6.45
N TRP A 12 -13.56 4.75 -6.88
CA TRP A 12 -14.39 3.68 -6.32
C TRP A 12 -13.78 2.29 -6.53
N ILE A 13 -13.33 1.98 -7.75
CA ILE A 13 -12.77 0.66 -8.06
C ILE A 13 -11.48 0.42 -7.29
N LEU A 14 -10.50 1.32 -7.41
CA LEU A 14 -9.17 1.12 -6.82
C LEU A 14 -9.22 1.14 -5.30
N ASN A 15 -9.96 2.06 -4.68
CA ASN A 15 -10.08 2.05 -3.22
C ASN A 15 -10.83 0.83 -2.70
N SER A 16 -11.85 0.33 -3.41
CA SER A 16 -12.54 -0.90 -2.99
C SER A 16 -11.61 -2.11 -3.01
N ILE A 17 -10.76 -2.20 -4.03
CA ILE A 17 -9.70 -3.22 -4.12
C ILE A 17 -8.70 -3.03 -2.97
N GLY A 18 -8.19 -1.82 -2.79
CA GLY A 18 -7.23 -1.48 -1.74
C GLY A 18 -7.77 -1.78 -0.33
N ILE A 19 -9.00 -1.38 -0.02
CA ILE A 19 -9.67 -1.67 1.26
C ILE A 19 -9.76 -3.18 1.48
N SER A 20 -10.24 -3.93 0.48
CA SER A 20 -10.40 -5.39 0.59
C SER A 20 -9.07 -6.09 0.85
N LEU A 21 -8.03 -5.74 0.09
CA LEU A 21 -6.70 -6.32 0.21
C LEU A 21 -6.04 -5.97 1.55
N ASN A 22 -6.14 -4.72 2.00
CA ASN A 22 -5.55 -4.30 3.26
C ASN A 22 -6.30 -4.86 4.48
N LEU A 23 -7.64 -4.98 4.43
CA LEU A 23 -8.40 -5.67 5.49
C LEU A 23 -8.00 -7.15 5.60
N LEU A 24 -7.87 -7.85 4.47
CA LEU A 24 -7.38 -9.22 4.45
C LEU A 24 -5.96 -9.29 5.04
N LEU A 25 -5.08 -8.38 4.65
CA LEU A 25 -3.71 -8.35 5.15
C LEU A 25 -3.66 -8.08 6.66
N VAL A 26 -4.45 -7.13 7.18
CA VAL A 26 -4.58 -6.87 8.63
C VAL A 26 -5.01 -8.14 9.36
N TYR A 27 -6.04 -8.84 8.85
CA TYR A 27 -6.48 -10.12 9.42
C TYR A 27 -5.34 -11.15 9.45
N LEU A 28 -4.65 -11.38 8.34
CA LEU A 28 -3.56 -12.35 8.26
C LEU A 28 -2.39 -11.98 9.20
N VAL A 29 -2.07 -10.70 9.30
CA VAL A 29 -0.99 -10.23 10.16
C VAL A 29 -1.32 -10.46 11.64
N ILE A 30 -2.55 -10.17 12.06
CA ILE A 30 -2.98 -10.34 13.46
C ILE A 30 -3.06 -11.83 13.83
N TYR A 31 -3.70 -12.64 12.99
CA TYR A 31 -4.10 -14.01 13.36
C TYR A 31 -3.21 -15.12 12.81
N LYS A 32 -2.44 -14.88 11.74
CA LYS A 32 -1.67 -15.91 11.03
C LYS A 32 -0.16 -15.70 11.04
N SER A 33 0.35 -14.63 11.66
CA SER A 33 1.81 -14.39 11.76
C SER A 33 2.48 -15.32 12.79
N PRO A 34 3.43 -16.19 12.39
CA PRO A 34 4.18 -17.01 13.34
C PRO A 34 5.14 -16.17 14.18
N LYS A 35 5.54 -16.72 15.34
CA LYS A 35 6.47 -16.05 16.29
C LYS A 35 7.80 -15.64 15.64
N SER A 36 8.27 -16.40 14.65
CA SER A 36 9.52 -16.15 13.92
C SER A 36 9.53 -14.82 13.14
N ILE A 37 8.39 -14.39 12.58
CA ILE A 37 8.30 -13.14 11.81
C ILE A 37 7.59 -12.02 12.57
N LYS A 38 7.25 -12.22 13.85
CA LYS A 38 6.36 -11.31 14.60
C LYS A 38 6.85 -9.86 14.65
N ARG A 39 8.17 -9.64 14.64
CA ARG A 39 8.76 -8.29 14.63
C ARG A 39 8.59 -7.62 13.27
N TYR A 40 8.83 -8.38 12.20
CA TYR A 40 8.63 -7.93 10.83
C TYR A 40 7.14 -7.73 10.50
N SER A 41 6.24 -8.53 11.06
CA SER A 41 4.80 -8.37 10.86
C SER A 41 4.25 -7.06 11.43
N LEU A 42 4.94 -6.40 12.37
CA LEU A 42 4.56 -5.06 12.83
C LEU A 42 4.75 -3.99 11.74
N LEU A 43 5.80 -4.11 10.92
CA LEU A 43 6.01 -3.25 9.76
C LEU A 43 4.91 -3.46 8.72
N ILE A 44 4.56 -4.73 8.45
CA ILE A 44 3.48 -5.07 7.53
C ILE A 44 2.13 -4.52 8.05
N LEU A 45 1.86 -4.64 9.35
CA LEU A 45 0.64 -4.10 9.94
C LEU A 45 0.55 -2.59 9.77
N ASN A 46 1.66 -1.87 9.98
CA ASN A 46 1.72 -0.43 9.82
C ASN A 46 1.41 0.01 8.37
N PHE A 47 1.94 -0.70 7.36
CA PHE A 47 1.55 -0.46 5.97
C PHE A 47 0.07 -0.73 5.75
N ALA A 48 -0.42 -1.89 6.18
CA ALA A 48 -1.80 -2.28 5.93
C ALA A 48 -2.81 -1.29 6.57
N ILE A 49 -2.51 -0.78 7.76
CA ILE A 49 -3.31 0.27 8.41
C ILE A 49 -3.20 1.60 7.65
N THR A 50 -1.98 2.04 7.32
CA THR A 50 -1.77 3.32 6.60
C THR A 50 -2.45 3.30 5.22
N ASP A 51 -2.32 2.20 4.48
CA ASP A 51 -2.90 2.01 3.15
C ASP A 51 -4.44 1.92 3.23
N LEU A 52 -4.98 1.21 4.23
CA LEU A 52 -6.42 1.16 4.49
C LEU A 52 -6.98 2.56 4.80
N THR A 53 -6.33 3.30 5.71
CA THR A 53 -6.73 4.67 6.04
C THR A 53 -6.64 5.58 4.83
N SER A 54 -5.59 5.44 4.00
CA SER A 54 -5.45 6.21 2.75
C SER A 54 -6.63 5.96 1.81
N CYS A 55 -7.03 4.69 1.62
CA CYS A 55 -8.16 4.37 0.73
C CYS A 55 -9.49 4.94 1.24
N LEU A 56 -9.72 4.89 2.55
CA LEU A 56 -10.93 5.42 3.17
C LEU A 56 -10.99 6.95 3.05
N LEU A 57 -9.86 7.63 3.30
CA LEU A 57 -9.76 9.08 3.16
C LEU A 57 -9.91 9.50 1.69
N ASP A 58 -9.32 8.76 0.75
CA ASP A 58 -9.44 9.05 -0.68
C ASP A 58 -10.89 8.93 -1.18
N LEU A 59 -11.63 7.90 -0.76
CA LEU A 59 -13.08 7.82 -1.03
C LEU A 59 -13.87 8.93 -0.36
N PHE A 60 -13.44 9.35 0.83
CA PHE A 60 -14.09 10.42 1.56
C PHE A 60 -13.93 11.78 0.86
N ILE A 61 -12.76 12.07 0.27
CA ILE A 61 -12.46 13.38 -0.34
C ILE A 61 -12.68 13.42 -1.86
N GLN A 62 -12.21 12.41 -2.60
CA GLN A 62 -12.14 12.37 -4.08
C GLN A 62 -11.70 13.70 -4.68
N ASP A 63 -10.46 14.10 -4.35
CA ASP A 63 -9.92 15.41 -4.70
C ASP A 63 -9.30 15.45 -6.09
N ARG A 64 -9.55 16.56 -6.78
CA ARG A 64 -8.79 17.02 -7.95
C ARG A 64 -7.93 18.21 -7.53
N THR A 65 -6.62 18.14 -7.78
CA THR A 65 -5.69 19.23 -7.44
C THR A 65 -5.45 20.15 -8.62
N ILE A 66 -5.76 21.42 -8.44
CA ILE A 66 -5.49 22.48 -9.40
C ILE A 66 -4.42 23.38 -8.81
N SER A 67 -3.27 23.44 -9.47
CA SER A 67 -2.14 24.27 -9.03
C SER A 67 -1.79 25.25 -10.14
N ASN A 68 -1.53 26.51 -9.76
CA ASN A 68 -1.13 27.55 -10.71
C ASN A 68 -0.19 28.56 -10.03
N GLY A 69 1.10 28.26 -10.03
CA GLY A 69 2.09 29.07 -9.31
C GLY A 69 1.98 28.87 -7.80
N ILE A 70 1.82 29.97 -7.07
CA ILE A 70 1.69 29.96 -5.60
C ILE A 70 0.27 29.67 -5.11
N PHE A 71 -0.66 29.40 -6.01
CA PHE A 71 -2.05 29.11 -5.68
C PHE A 71 -2.34 27.63 -5.83
N ILE A 72 -3.10 27.07 -4.88
CA ILE A 72 -3.64 25.71 -4.96
C ILE A 72 -5.13 25.71 -4.63
N ALA A 73 -5.90 24.98 -5.43
CA ALA A 73 -7.29 24.66 -5.16
C ALA A 73 -7.50 23.15 -5.28
N LEU A 74 -8.23 22.60 -4.32
CA LEU A 74 -8.63 21.21 -4.22
C LEU A 74 -10.13 21.19 -4.43
N VAL A 75 -10.57 20.54 -5.51
CA VAL A 75 -11.99 20.37 -5.81
C VAL A 75 -12.41 18.99 -5.35
N SER A 76 -13.17 18.94 -4.25
CA SER A 76 -13.60 17.69 -3.61
C SER A 76 -14.94 17.22 -4.17
N ASN A 77 -15.03 15.93 -4.52
CA ASN A 77 -16.26 15.31 -5.04
C ASN A 77 -16.80 14.19 -4.12
N GLY A 78 -16.06 13.86 -3.06
CA GLY A 78 -16.37 12.73 -2.17
C GLY A 78 -17.45 13.04 -1.14
N LEU A 79 -17.61 12.09 -0.20
CA LEU A 79 -18.58 12.20 0.90
C LEU A 79 -18.32 13.39 1.84
N CYS A 80 -17.10 13.91 1.90
CA CYS A 80 -16.73 15.06 2.72
C CYS A 80 -17.55 16.30 2.38
N THR A 81 -17.98 16.44 1.12
CA THR A 81 -18.78 17.57 0.64
C THR A 81 -20.10 17.71 1.40
N ARG A 82 -20.68 16.59 1.87
CA ARG A 82 -21.91 16.55 2.66
C ARG A 82 -21.72 17.07 4.09
N PHE A 83 -20.49 17.10 4.58
CA PHE A 83 -20.12 17.57 5.90
C PHE A 83 -19.49 18.97 5.89
N GLY A 84 -19.36 19.59 4.70
CA GLY A 84 -18.82 20.93 4.51
C GLY A 84 -17.32 20.96 4.20
N SER A 85 -16.83 22.16 3.84
CA SER A 85 -15.44 22.39 3.42
C SER A 85 -14.41 21.96 4.46
N LYS A 86 -14.67 22.22 5.75
CA LYS A 86 -13.73 21.84 6.81
C LYS A 86 -13.54 20.33 6.92
N ALA A 87 -14.57 19.53 6.63
CA ALA A 87 -14.43 18.08 6.62
C ALA A 87 -13.52 17.60 5.48
N CYS A 88 -13.65 18.20 4.28
CA CYS A 88 -12.77 17.91 3.15
C CYS A 88 -11.32 18.32 3.45
N GLU A 89 -11.13 19.50 4.03
CA GLU A 89 -9.82 20.02 4.44
C GLU A 89 -9.12 19.08 5.46
N ILE A 90 -9.86 18.63 6.47
CA ILE A 90 -9.36 17.67 7.47
C ILE A 90 -9.01 16.34 6.79
N GLY A 91 -9.91 15.82 5.94
CA GLY A 91 -9.68 14.59 5.19
C GLY A 91 -8.41 14.63 4.36
N TYR A 92 -8.20 15.73 3.62
CA TYR A 92 -7.00 15.95 2.82
C TYR A 92 -5.74 16.11 3.69
N THR A 93 -5.84 16.78 4.83
CA THR A 93 -4.70 16.88 5.74
C THR A 93 -4.24 15.50 6.25
N PHE A 94 -5.19 14.63 6.59
CA PHE A 94 -4.89 13.25 7.00
C PHE A 94 -4.39 12.39 5.83
N ILE A 95 -4.86 12.60 4.60
CA ILE A 95 -4.37 11.79 3.46
C ILE A 95 -2.89 12.11 3.16
N LEU A 96 -2.50 13.39 3.24
CA LEU A 96 -1.10 13.80 3.11
C LEU A 96 -0.23 13.20 4.23
N HIS A 97 -0.76 13.11 5.46
CA HIS A 97 -0.08 12.39 6.53
C HIS A 97 0.17 10.93 6.15
N CYS A 98 -0.85 10.23 5.64
CA CYS A 98 -0.70 8.83 5.25
C CYS A 98 0.34 8.64 4.14
N TYR A 99 0.33 9.47 3.10
CA TYR A 99 1.31 9.39 2.01
C TYR A 99 2.75 9.62 2.51
N ALA A 100 2.98 10.67 3.31
CA ALA A 100 4.30 10.93 3.86
C ALA A 100 4.74 9.79 4.81
N ASN A 101 3.86 9.36 5.73
CA ASN A 101 4.14 8.26 6.66
C ASN A 101 4.43 6.95 5.91
N TRP A 102 3.75 6.69 4.80
CA TRP A 102 3.99 5.53 3.94
C TRP A 102 5.42 5.52 3.37
N LEU A 103 5.90 6.65 2.85
CA LEU A 103 7.26 6.76 2.29
C LEU A 103 8.33 6.52 3.36
N TRP A 104 8.18 7.13 4.53
CA TRP A 104 9.11 6.91 5.64
C TRP A 104 9.07 5.48 6.16
N SER A 105 7.88 4.88 6.24
CA SER A 105 7.70 3.48 6.62
C SER A 105 8.37 2.54 5.63
N LEU A 106 8.34 2.85 4.34
CA LEU A 106 9.01 2.08 3.29
C LEU A 106 10.53 2.13 3.42
N LEU A 107 11.08 3.32 3.65
CA LEU A 107 12.50 3.47 3.93
C LEU A 107 12.92 2.66 5.16
N LEU A 108 12.15 2.74 6.25
CA LEU A 108 12.39 1.95 7.47
C LEU A 108 12.31 0.45 7.18
N SER A 109 11.35 -0.01 6.38
CA SER A 109 11.17 -1.42 6.05
C SER A 109 12.38 -2.00 5.30
N ILE A 110 12.88 -1.29 4.30
CA ILE A 110 14.09 -1.67 3.57
C ILE A 110 15.31 -1.65 4.49
N TYR A 111 15.46 -0.59 5.29
CA TYR A 111 16.56 -0.49 6.25
C TYR A 111 16.53 -1.62 7.29
N TYR A 112 15.36 -1.95 7.83
CA TYR A 112 15.17 -3.06 8.76
C TYR A 112 15.62 -4.38 8.14
N ARG A 113 15.24 -4.65 6.88
CA ARG A 113 15.66 -5.87 6.16
C ARG A 113 17.16 -5.92 5.95
N TYR A 114 17.81 -4.79 5.68
CA TYR A 114 19.27 -4.72 5.62
C TYR A 114 19.91 -4.95 7.00
N TYR A 115 19.38 -4.31 8.04
CA TYR A 115 19.90 -4.37 9.41
C TYR A 115 19.95 -5.79 9.96
N ILE A 116 18.88 -6.59 9.74
CA ILE A 116 18.80 -7.95 10.27
C ILE A 116 19.77 -8.95 9.62
N LEU A 117 20.43 -8.58 8.51
CA LEU A 117 21.46 -9.41 7.88
C LEU A 117 22.74 -9.45 8.72
N PHE A 118 23.02 -8.37 9.45
CA PHE A 118 24.26 -8.20 10.22
C PHE A 118 24.02 -8.16 11.72
N HIS A 119 22.78 -7.93 12.15
CA HIS A 119 22.43 -7.72 13.55
C HIS A 119 21.17 -8.50 13.96
N PRO A 120 21.05 -8.87 15.25
CA PRO A 120 19.82 -9.47 15.75
C PRO A 120 18.64 -8.48 15.63
N PRO A 121 17.42 -8.95 15.33
CA PRO A 121 16.29 -8.07 15.09
C PRO A 121 15.97 -7.23 16.35
N PRO A 122 15.74 -5.91 16.20
CA PRO A 122 15.44 -5.02 17.32
C PRO A 122 14.22 -5.48 18.12
N SER A 123 14.18 -5.13 19.41
CA SER A 123 13.04 -5.46 20.27
C SER A 123 11.78 -4.71 19.83
N ILE A 124 10.60 -5.23 20.20
CA ILE A 124 9.31 -4.60 19.88
C ILE A 124 9.25 -3.17 20.44
N LYS A 125 9.72 -2.96 21.68
CA LYS A 125 9.76 -1.62 22.29
C LYS A 125 10.61 -0.62 21.48
N LYS A 126 11.78 -1.06 21.00
CA LYS A 126 12.64 -0.25 20.13
C LYS A 126 11.95 0.05 18.79
N MET A 127 11.28 -0.94 18.19
CA MET A 127 10.51 -0.74 16.96
C MET A 127 9.37 0.27 17.15
N SER A 128 8.59 0.13 18.22
CA SER A 128 7.50 1.07 18.55
C SER A 128 8.02 2.50 18.76
N LEU A 129 9.17 2.67 19.42
CA LEU A 129 9.81 3.98 19.57
C LEU A 129 10.21 4.57 18.21
N ILE A 130 10.84 3.77 17.33
CA ILE A 130 11.23 4.21 15.99
C ILE A 130 10.01 4.63 15.17
N PHE A 131 8.91 3.88 15.22
CA PHE A 131 7.66 4.28 14.56
C PHE A 131 7.12 5.60 15.10
N GLY A 132 7.13 5.78 16.43
CA GLY A 132 6.74 7.05 17.04
C GLY A 132 7.55 8.22 16.51
N ILE A 133 8.88 8.07 16.42
CA ILE A 133 9.79 9.11 15.90
C ILE A 133 9.50 9.41 14.43
N ILE A 134 9.32 8.39 13.59
CA ILE A 134 9.03 8.56 12.16
C ILE A 134 7.66 9.21 11.93
N CYS A 135 6.72 9.02 12.85
CA CYS A 135 5.41 9.65 12.78
C CYS A 135 5.47 11.16 13.08
N LEU A 136 6.44 11.63 13.86
CA LEU A 136 6.51 13.04 14.32
C LEU A 136 6.50 14.08 13.17
N PRO A 137 7.34 13.98 12.10
CA PRO A 137 7.33 14.96 11.02
C PRO A 137 5.98 15.03 10.29
N THR A 138 5.33 13.87 10.15
CA THR A 138 4.03 13.75 9.49
C THR A 138 2.89 14.29 10.37
N MET A 139 2.96 14.09 11.69
CA MET A 139 2.00 14.67 12.65
C MET A 139 2.17 16.19 12.76
N PHE A 140 3.41 16.67 12.72
CA PHE A 140 3.70 18.09 12.65
C PHE A 140 3.16 18.72 11.36
N GLN A 141 3.29 18.03 10.22
CA GLN A 141 2.63 18.44 8.96
C GLN A 141 1.12 18.60 9.15
N THR A 142 0.47 17.58 9.72
CA THR A 142 -0.98 17.61 9.98
C THR A 142 -1.34 18.83 10.82
N TYR A 143 -0.66 19.04 11.95
CA TYR A 143 -0.88 20.17 12.83
C TYR A 143 -0.75 21.53 12.13
N LEU A 144 0.29 21.71 11.31
CA LEU A 144 0.49 22.95 10.56
C LEU A 144 -0.63 23.20 9.54
N LEU A 145 -1.03 22.16 8.82
CA LEU A 145 -2.04 22.26 7.75
C LEU A 145 -3.46 22.54 8.28
N PHE A 146 -3.77 22.15 9.52
CA PHE A 146 -5.05 22.48 10.15
C PHE A 146 -5.39 23.98 10.18
N PHE A 147 -4.36 24.84 10.09
CA PHE A 147 -4.46 26.30 10.11
C PHE A 147 -3.95 26.97 8.83
N ALA A 148 -3.62 26.20 7.80
CA ALA A 148 -2.94 26.71 6.60
C ALA A 148 -3.89 27.12 5.47
N TYR A 149 -5.10 26.54 5.43
CA TYR A 149 -6.07 26.77 4.37
C TYR A 149 -6.84 28.08 4.54
N ASP A 150 -7.10 28.74 3.42
CA ASP A 150 -7.81 30.01 3.38
C ASP A 150 -9.33 29.79 3.31
N PRO A 151 -10.16 30.74 3.80
CA PRO A 151 -11.62 30.64 3.70
C PRO A 151 -12.10 30.46 2.25
N PRO A 152 -13.17 29.67 1.99
CA PRO A 152 -13.65 29.40 0.64
C PRO A 152 -13.96 30.66 -0.20
N ASP A 153 -14.50 31.71 0.43
CA ASP A 153 -14.82 32.96 -0.26
C ASP A 153 -13.56 33.70 -0.71
N SER A 154 -12.54 33.76 0.14
CA SER A 154 -11.24 34.35 -0.22
C SER A 154 -10.54 33.59 -1.35
N LEU A 155 -10.70 32.26 -1.39
CA LEU A 155 -10.18 31.42 -2.47
C LEU A 155 -10.89 31.72 -3.80
N ARG A 156 -12.22 31.85 -3.76
CA ARG A 156 -13.06 32.22 -4.91
C ARG A 156 -12.67 33.58 -5.49
N ASP A 157 -12.52 34.59 -4.63
CA ASP A 157 -12.17 35.94 -5.03
C ASP A 157 -10.76 35.99 -5.67
N THR A 158 -9.77 35.35 -5.01
CA THR A 158 -8.41 35.28 -5.53
C THR A 158 -8.36 34.57 -6.88
N LEU A 159 -9.12 33.49 -7.05
CA LEU A 159 -9.14 32.76 -8.30
C LEU A 159 -9.76 33.61 -9.43
N ARG A 160 -10.89 34.28 -9.15
CA ARG A 160 -11.56 35.19 -10.10
C ARG A 160 -10.66 36.33 -10.55
N GLU A 161 -10.03 37.00 -9.59
CA GLU A 161 -9.25 38.22 -9.85
C GLU A 161 -7.86 37.91 -10.42
N LYS A 162 -7.14 36.98 -9.79
CA LYS A 162 -5.70 36.77 -10.02
C LYS A 162 -5.41 35.67 -11.03
N TYR A 163 -6.36 34.75 -11.24
CA TYR A 163 -6.18 33.59 -12.11
C TYR A 163 -7.39 33.36 -13.04
N PRO A 164 -7.79 34.36 -13.84
CA PRO A 164 -9.02 34.32 -14.64
C PRO A 164 -9.06 33.17 -15.65
N VAL A 165 -7.89 32.76 -16.17
CA VAL A 165 -7.78 31.59 -17.05
C VAL A 165 -8.14 30.30 -16.31
N VAL A 166 -7.63 30.11 -15.09
CA VAL A 166 -7.94 28.94 -14.27
C VAL A 166 -9.39 29.00 -13.78
N TYR A 167 -9.89 30.18 -13.42
CA TYR A 167 -11.30 30.41 -13.13
C TYR A 167 -12.21 29.99 -14.30
N SER A 168 -11.82 30.29 -15.55
CA SER A 168 -12.60 29.86 -16.71
C SER A 168 -12.54 28.35 -16.98
N MET A 169 -11.44 27.68 -16.57
CA MET A 169 -11.27 26.23 -16.68
C MET A 169 -12.06 25.47 -15.62
N ILE A 170 -12.09 26.00 -14.40
CA ILE A 170 -12.97 25.51 -13.32
C ILE A 170 -14.33 26.16 -13.58
N ALA A 171 -15.13 25.54 -14.46
CA ALA A 171 -16.43 26.06 -14.86
C ALA A 171 -17.16 26.76 -13.69
N GLU A 172 -17.80 27.90 -13.93
CA GLU A 172 -18.50 28.66 -12.88
C GLU A 172 -19.50 27.78 -12.08
N GLU A 173 -20.03 26.75 -12.73
CA GLU A 173 -20.80 25.67 -12.16
C GLU A 173 -20.05 24.81 -11.12
N ASP A 174 -18.77 24.48 -11.34
CA ASP A 174 -17.93 23.75 -10.37
C ASP A 174 -17.79 24.56 -9.07
N PHE A 175 -17.63 25.89 -9.14
CA PHE A 175 -17.52 26.72 -7.93
C PHE A 175 -18.81 26.90 -7.16
N THR A 176 -19.94 26.81 -7.86
CA THR A 176 -21.27 26.95 -7.26
C THR A 176 -21.74 25.64 -6.65
N ASN A 177 -21.41 24.51 -7.30
CA ASN A 177 -21.96 23.19 -6.96
C ASN A 177 -20.96 22.25 -6.28
N LYS A 178 -19.66 22.54 -6.28
CA LYS A 178 -18.63 21.70 -5.63
C LYS A 178 -17.97 22.42 -4.45
N THR A 179 -17.45 21.61 -3.54
CA THR A 179 -16.67 22.08 -2.40
C THR A 179 -15.23 22.30 -2.84
N VAL A 180 -14.75 23.53 -2.72
CA VAL A 180 -13.36 23.90 -3.03
C VAL A 180 -12.65 24.33 -1.75
N VAL A 181 -11.49 23.74 -1.48
CA VAL A 181 -10.60 24.10 -0.37
C VAL A 181 -9.21 24.36 -0.92
N GLY A 182 -8.39 25.18 -0.26
CA GLY A 182 -7.11 25.55 -0.84
C GLY A 182 -6.40 26.68 -0.13
N ALA A 183 -5.29 27.09 -0.71
CA ALA A 183 -4.47 28.18 -0.20
C ALA A 183 -4.15 29.16 -1.33
N ASN A 184 -4.34 30.44 -1.03
CA ASN A 184 -4.06 31.54 -1.95
C ASN A 184 -2.56 31.79 -2.14
N ASP A 185 -1.77 31.42 -1.12
CA ASP A 185 -0.33 31.60 -1.09
C ASP A 185 0.39 30.39 -0.47
N MET A 186 1.02 29.60 -1.33
CA MET A 186 1.82 28.43 -0.97
C MET A 186 3.20 28.79 -0.39
N ILE A 187 3.59 30.07 -0.39
CA ILE A 187 4.83 30.56 0.25
C ILE A 187 4.62 30.75 1.77
N LYS A 188 3.38 30.70 2.27
CA LYS A 188 3.15 30.63 3.71
C LYS A 188 3.87 29.42 4.32
N TRP A 189 4.51 29.62 5.47
CA TRP A 189 5.40 28.62 6.08
C TRP A 189 4.76 27.22 6.29
N PRO A 190 3.50 27.08 6.72
CA PRO A 190 2.81 25.78 6.79
C PRO A 190 2.75 25.05 5.43
N ASN A 191 2.49 25.80 4.36
CA ASN A 191 2.38 25.27 2.99
C ASN A 191 3.75 24.90 2.44
N ILE A 192 4.78 25.73 2.68
CA ILE A 192 6.17 25.39 2.32
C ILE A 192 6.60 24.09 3.00
N TYR A 193 6.32 23.94 4.29
CA TYR A 193 6.66 22.72 5.01
C TYR A 193 5.96 21.50 4.40
N ALA A 194 4.64 21.57 4.17
CA ALA A 194 3.89 20.47 3.59
C ALA A 194 4.37 20.10 2.18
N VAL A 195 4.54 21.08 1.29
CA VAL A 195 5.05 20.87 -0.06
C VAL A 195 6.45 20.28 -0.02
N SER A 196 7.36 20.84 0.77
CA SER A 196 8.73 20.37 0.86
C SER A 196 8.79 18.95 1.42
N HIS A 197 8.00 18.65 2.44
CA HIS A 197 7.97 17.32 3.05
C HIS A 197 7.37 16.25 2.12
N MET A 198 6.43 16.61 1.24
CA MET A 198 5.88 15.69 0.25
C MET A 198 6.80 15.52 -0.98
N THR A 199 7.54 16.57 -1.37
CA THR A 199 8.26 16.58 -2.67
C THR A 199 9.76 16.34 -2.56
N VAL A 200 10.42 16.79 -1.48
CA VAL A 200 11.87 16.69 -1.33
C VAL A 200 12.32 15.28 -0.93
N PRO A 201 11.67 14.57 0.01
CA PRO A 201 12.15 13.26 0.46
C PRO A 201 12.06 12.14 -0.57
N ILE A 202 11.14 12.20 -1.55
CA ILE A 202 10.90 11.07 -2.45
C ILE A 202 12.16 10.65 -3.22
N VAL A 203 12.92 11.59 -3.79
CA VAL A 203 14.14 11.30 -4.54
C VAL A 203 15.23 10.69 -3.65
N PRO A 204 15.69 11.32 -2.54
CA PRO A 204 16.71 10.74 -1.69
C PRO A 204 16.26 9.42 -1.06
N CYS A 205 15.01 9.31 -0.58
CA CYS A 205 14.47 8.06 -0.07
C CYS A 205 14.52 6.97 -1.13
N TYR A 206 14.15 7.28 -2.37
CA TYR A 206 14.15 6.29 -3.45
C TYR A 206 15.57 5.83 -3.81
N VAL A 207 16.53 6.74 -3.90
CA VAL A 207 17.95 6.42 -4.11
C VAL A 207 18.47 5.52 -2.99
N ILE A 208 18.15 5.84 -1.74
CA ILE A 208 18.55 5.02 -0.57
C ILE A 208 17.91 3.63 -0.62
N ILE A 209 16.63 3.54 -0.97
CA ILE A 209 15.91 2.26 -1.13
C ILE A 209 16.59 1.38 -2.18
N LEU A 210 16.90 1.93 -3.36
CA LEU A 210 17.58 1.20 -4.43
C LEU A 210 19.00 0.78 -4.02
N SER A 211 19.70 1.65 -3.28
CA SER A 211 21.05 1.37 -2.78
C SER A 211 21.05 0.22 -1.77
N PHE A 212 20.16 0.25 -0.78
CA PHE A 212 20.02 -0.85 0.18
C PHE A 212 19.54 -2.12 -0.49
N ARG A 213 18.60 -2.04 -1.44
CA ARG A 213 18.18 -3.21 -2.22
C ARG A 213 19.39 -3.87 -2.89
N LYS A 214 20.21 -3.10 -3.61
CA LYS A 214 21.41 -3.63 -4.26
C LYS A 214 22.31 -4.33 -3.26
N ARG A 215 22.61 -3.69 -2.12
CA ARG A 215 23.45 -4.30 -1.07
C ARG A 215 22.85 -5.57 -0.47
N ILE A 216 21.54 -5.63 -0.27
CA ILE A 216 20.85 -6.84 0.21
C ILE A 216 20.99 -7.97 -0.82
N VAL A 217 20.75 -7.67 -2.11
CA VAL A 217 20.91 -8.64 -3.21
C VAL A 217 22.34 -9.16 -3.25
N ASP A 218 23.33 -8.27 -3.32
CA ASP A 218 24.75 -8.63 -3.42
C ASP A 218 25.19 -9.45 -2.21
N PHE A 219 24.78 -9.08 -0.99
CA PHE A 219 25.12 -9.83 0.22
C PHE A 219 24.56 -11.25 0.16
N LEU A 220 23.30 -11.38 -0.25
CA LEU A 220 22.63 -12.65 -0.25
C LEU A 220 23.13 -13.58 -1.37
N GLU A 221 23.43 -13.05 -2.56
CA GLU A 221 24.04 -13.81 -3.68
C GLU A 221 25.41 -14.36 -3.32
N ASN A 222 26.27 -13.55 -2.68
CA ASN A 222 27.62 -13.97 -2.27
C ASN A 222 27.63 -15.05 -1.17
N HIS A 223 26.56 -15.14 -0.38
CA HIS A 223 26.43 -16.17 0.67
C HIS A 223 25.53 -17.34 0.25
N ASN A 224 25.12 -17.42 -1.03
CA ASN A 224 24.15 -18.40 -1.52
C ASN A 224 24.70 -19.84 -1.56
N GLU A 225 26.01 -20.02 -1.74
CA GLU A 225 26.65 -21.34 -1.83
C GLU A 225 26.69 -22.08 -0.48
N ALA A 226 26.65 -21.37 0.64
CA ALA A 226 26.72 -21.93 2.00
C ALA A 226 25.34 -22.23 2.63
N LEU A 227 24.23 -22.03 1.92
CA LEU A 227 22.88 -22.08 2.49
C LEU A 227 22.13 -23.38 2.14
N SER A 228 21.43 -23.94 3.14
CA SER A 228 20.53 -25.08 2.91
C SER A 228 19.39 -24.72 1.95
N ARG A 229 18.80 -25.72 1.27
CA ARG A 229 17.70 -25.53 0.30
C ARG A 229 16.54 -24.68 0.84
N GLU A 230 16.21 -24.83 2.13
CA GLU A 230 15.15 -24.06 2.77
C GLU A 230 15.53 -22.58 2.97
N LYS A 231 16.78 -22.31 3.37
CA LYS A 231 17.31 -20.94 3.47
C LYS A 231 17.39 -20.26 2.10
N LYS A 232 17.71 -21.02 1.05
CA LYS A 232 17.76 -20.54 -0.35
C LYS A 232 16.38 -20.14 -0.89
N ALA A 233 15.34 -20.92 -0.58
CA ALA A 233 13.96 -20.58 -0.96
C ALA A 233 13.44 -19.32 -0.22
N MET A 234 13.71 -19.20 1.08
CA MET A 234 13.39 -18.00 1.87
C MET A 234 14.12 -16.76 1.33
N HIS A 235 15.39 -16.93 0.96
CA HIS A 235 16.23 -15.91 0.37
C HIS A 235 15.64 -15.42 -0.98
N SER A 236 15.29 -16.31 -1.92
CA SER A 236 14.67 -15.91 -3.18
C SER A 236 13.35 -15.16 -3.01
N GLN A 237 12.53 -15.54 -2.04
CA GLN A 237 11.26 -14.86 -1.74
C GLN A 237 11.49 -13.43 -1.23
N LEU A 238 12.49 -13.25 -0.35
CA LEU A 238 12.88 -11.94 0.15
C LEU A 238 13.35 -11.01 -0.98
N LEU A 239 14.13 -11.52 -1.94
CA LEU A 239 14.63 -10.74 -3.09
C LEU A 239 13.52 -10.29 -4.05
N GLN A 240 12.54 -11.16 -4.32
CA GLN A 240 11.41 -10.82 -5.18
C GLN A 240 10.51 -9.75 -4.53
N ALA A 241 10.21 -9.89 -3.23
CA ALA A 241 9.46 -8.88 -2.49
C ALA A 241 10.15 -7.51 -2.49
N LEU A 242 11.48 -7.50 -2.32
CA LEU A 242 12.29 -6.28 -2.36
C LEU A 242 12.25 -5.60 -3.73
N THR A 243 12.29 -6.37 -4.81
CA THR A 243 12.22 -5.84 -6.18
C THR A 243 10.86 -5.24 -6.47
N TYR A 244 9.78 -5.93 -6.08
CA TYR A 244 8.42 -5.42 -6.22
C TYR A 244 8.23 -4.12 -5.43
N GLN A 245 8.65 -4.09 -4.16
CA GLN A 245 8.51 -2.90 -3.31
C GLN A 245 9.38 -1.72 -3.75
N ALA A 246 10.52 -1.96 -4.40
CA ALA A 246 11.35 -0.90 -4.97
C ALA A 246 10.71 -0.26 -6.22
N PHE A 247 9.70 -0.87 -6.83
CA PHE A 247 8.96 -0.25 -7.92
C PHE A 247 7.88 0.70 -7.42
N ILE A 248 7.24 0.42 -6.29
CA ILE A 248 6.08 1.18 -5.79
C ILE A 248 6.37 2.69 -5.60
N PRO A 249 7.54 3.14 -5.09
CA PRO A 249 7.89 4.56 -5.00
C PRO A 249 7.86 5.33 -6.32
N SER A 250 7.96 4.64 -7.46
CA SER A 250 7.88 5.31 -8.76
C SER A 250 6.53 6.01 -8.96
N PHE A 251 5.43 5.45 -8.45
CA PHE A 251 4.11 6.09 -8.51
C PHE A 251 4.06 7.37 -7.68
N TYR A 252 4.67 7.37 -6.49
CA TYR A 252 4.82 8.58 -5.68
C TYR A 252 5.64 9.62 -6.45
N LEU A 253 6.76 9.22 -7.05
CA LEU A 253 7.61 10.12 -7.83
C LEU A 253 6.86 10.73 -9.02
N VAL A 254 6.07 9.94 -9.75
CA VAL A 254 5.22 10.44 -10.83
C VAL A 254 4.21 11.46 -10.30
N ALA A 255 3.55 11.18 -9.17
CA ALA A 255 2.61 12.12 -8.54
C ALA A 255 3.28 13.47 -8.18
N VAL A 256 4.51 13.43 -7.67
CA VAL A 256 5.29 14.64 -7.37
C VAL A 256 5.67 15.38 -8.64
N ILE A 257 6.03 14.68 -9.71
CA ILE A 257 6.33 15.29 -11.00
C ILE A 257 5.07 15.96 -11.58
N THR A 258 3.91 15.30 -11.55
CA THR A 258 2.67 15.88 -12.07
C THR A 258 2.27 17.13 -11.29
N PHE A 259 2.41 17.09 -9.96
CA PHE A 259 2.18 18.24 -9.10
C PHE A 259 3.15 19.40 -9.40
N ALA A 260 4.45 19.11 -9.56
CA ALA A 260 5.46 20.12 -9.88
C ALA A 260 5.20 20.79 -11.24
N LEU A 261 4.81 20.01 -12.25
CA LEU A 261 4.49 20.52 -13.59
C LEU A 261 3.32 21.53 -13.55
N GLY A 262 2.31 21.28 -12.72
CA GLY A 262 1.19 22.20 -12.49
C GLY A 262 1.63 23.44 -11.68
N MET A 263 2.34 23.23 -10.57
CA MET A 263 2.82 24.32 -9.71
C MET A 263 3.72 25.31 -10.47
N PHE A 264 4.67 24.83 -11.26
CA PHE A 264 5.56 25.67 -12.06
C PHE A 264 4.92 26.22 -13.34
N LYS A 265 3.62 25.97 -13.55
CA LYS A 265 2.84 26.41 -14.73
C LYS A 265 3.42 25.91 -16.06
N ILE A 266 4.08 24.76 -16.05
CA ILE A 266 4.68 24.15 -17.24
C ILE A 266 3.58 23.50 -18.07
N ILE A 267 2.67 22.75 -17.42
CA ILE A 267 1.55 22.08 -18.06
C ILE A 267 0.28 22.37 -17.26
N ASN A 268 -0.73 22.94 -17.92
CA ASN A 268 -2.06 23.15 -17.35
C ASN A 268 -3.05 22.32 -18.17
N HIS A 269 -3.37 21.11 -17.67
CA HIS A 269 -4.28 20.20 -18.34
C HIS A 269 -5.07 19.38 -17.32
N PRO A 270 -6.38 19.15 -17.51
CA PRO A 270 -7.20 18.39 -16.55
C PRO A 270 -6.62 17.01 -16.20
N LEU A 271 -6.03 16.30 -17.17
CA LEU A 271 -5.35 15.02 -16.90
C LEU A 271 -4.26 15.10 -15.82
N LEU A 272 -3.54 16.23 -15.75
CA LEU A 272 -2.50 16.44 -14.73
C LEU A 272 -3.12 16.67 -13.35
N GLU A 273 -4.25 17.38 -13.30
CA GLU A 273 -4.98 17.72 -12.08
C GLU A 273 -5.53 16.47 -11.38
N TYR A 274 -6.12 15.54 -12.14
CA TYR A 274 -6.55 14.23 -11.62
C TYR A 274 -5.34 13.28 -11.42
N GLY A 275 -4.37 13.33 -12.33
CA GLY A 275 -3.22 12.42 -12.36
C GLY A 275 -2.41 12.41 -11.07
N THR A 276 -2.30 13.56 -10.40
CA THR A 276 -1.56 13.69 -9.13
C THR A 276 -2.09 12.74 -8.06
N HIS A 277 -3.41 12.68 -7.85
CA HIS A 277 -3.99 11.76 -6.85
C HIS A 277 -4.11 10.32 -7.37
N LEU A 278 -4.42 10.15 -8.66
CA LEU A 278 -4.53 8.82 -9.27
C LEU A 278 -3.23 8.00 -9.16
N CYS A 279 -2.06 8.66 -9.22
CA CYS A 279 -0.78 7.98 -9.03
C CYS A 279 -0.62 7.44 -7.60
N PHE A 280 -1.03 8.21 -6.59
CA PHE A 280 -1.04 7.74 -5.20
C PHE A 280 -2.04 6.61 -4.95
N LEU A 281 -3.18 6.64 -5.62
CA LEU A 281 -4.29 5.69 -5.46
C LEU A 281 -3.90 4.23 -5.77
N VAL A 282 -2.92 4.01 -6.66
CA VAL A 282 -2.46 2.67 -7.03
C VAL A 282 -1.61 2.04 -5.90
N VAL A 283 -0.92 2.86 -5.09
CA VAL A 283 0.04 2.39 -4.08
C VAL A 283 -0.61 1.48 -3.01
N PRO A 284 -1.75 1.87 -2.39
CA PRO A 284 -2.46 1.02 -1.42
C PRO A 284 -2.97 -0.31 -1.98
N CYS A 285 -3.06 -0.47 -3.30
CA CYS A 285 -3.41 -1.74 -3.93
C CYS A 285 -2.18 -2.65 -4.07
N LEU A 286 -1.04 -2.09 -4.52
CA LEU A 286 0.18 -2.86 -4.78
C LEU A 286 0.87 -3.32 -3.49
N SER A 287 0.92 -2.45 -2.49
CA SER A 287 1.58 -2.71 -1.20
C SER A 287 1.10 -4.01 -0.52
N PRO A 288 -0.22 -4.24 -0.31
CA PRO A 288 -0.69 -5.48 0.29
C PRO A 288 -0.47 -6.71 -0.61
N ILE A 289 -0.58 -6.58 -1.94
CA ILE A 289 -0.31 -7.68 -2.89
C ILE A 289 1.11 -8.21 -2.69
N SER A 290 2.09 -7.32 -2.53
CA SER A 290 3.46 -7.72 -2.21
C SER A 290 3.53 -8.63 -0.98
N SER A 291 2.79 -8.29 0.07
CA SER A 291 2.81 -9.07 1.31
C SER A 291 2.08 -10.40 1.15
N LEU A 292 0.94 -10.41 0.46
CA LEU A 292 0.12 -11.60 0.25
C LEU A 292 0.83 -12.66 -0.63
N ILE A 293 1.61 -12.24 -1.63
CA ILE A 293 2.32 -13.15 -2.55
C ILE A 293 3.66 -13.62 -1.96
N PHE A 294 4.44 -12.71 -1.37
CA PHE A 294 5.83 -13.03 -1.03
C PHE A 294 6.04 -13.47 0.43
N VAL A 295 5.08 -13.22 1.35
CA VAL A 295 5.19 -13.68 2.73
C VAL A 295 4.56 -15.07 2.86
N ARG A 296 5.42 -16.10 2.91
CA ARG A 296 5.03 -17.51 2.86
C ARG A 296 3.86 -17.90 3.80
N PRO A 297 3.84 -17.54 5.10
CA PRO A 297 2.71 -17.90 5.97
C PRO A 297 1.37 -17.31 5.52
N TYR A 298 1.37 -16.15 4.87
CA TYR A 298 0.15 -15.51 4.36
C TYR A 298 -0.30 -16.16 3.06
N ARG A 299 0.65 -16.41 2.15
CA ARG A 299 0.38 -17.08 0.88
C ARG A 299 -0.22 -18.48 1.09
N GLN A 300 0.35 -19.27 2.01
CA GLN A 300 -0.14 -20.62 2.30
C GLN A 300 -1.61 -20.62 2.76
N VAL A 301 -1.99 -19.69 3.64
CA VAL A 301 -3.39 -19.57 4.08
C VAL A 301 -4.33 -19.23 2.93
N ILE A 302 -3.88 -18.43 1.96
CA ILE A 302 -4.66 -18.07 0.77
C ILE A 302 -4.76 -19.26 -0.17
N GLU A 303 -3.65 -19.96 -0.42
CA GLU A 303 -3.61 -21.18 -1.25
C GLU A 303 -4.55 -22.26 -0.69
N ASP A 304 -4.52 -22.50 0.62
CA ASP A 304 -5.40 -23.46 1.31
C ASP A 304 -6.88 -23.06 1.22
N PHE A 305 -7.17 -21.75 1.35
CA PHE A 305 -8.53 -21.24 1.21
C PHE A 305 -9.06 -21.41 -0.23
N LEU A 306 -8.23 -21.07 -1.22
CA LEU A 306 -8.58 -21.20 -2.64
C LEU A 306 -8.77 -22.65 -3.05
N SER A 307 -7.91 -23.57 -2.60
CA SER A 307 -8.06 -25.01 -2.89
C SER A 307 -9.34 -25.57 -2.28
N THR A 308 -9.67 -25.18 -1.05
CA THR A 308 -10.90 -25.60 -0.37
C THR A 308 -12.15 -25.06 -1.08
N PHE A 309 -12.10 -23.79 -1.53
CA PHE A 309 -13.18 -23.18 -2.29
C PHE A 309 -13.37 -23.85 -3.66
N SER A 310 -12.29 -24.14 -4.39
CA SER A 310 -12.36 -24.88 -5.66
C SER A 310 -13.00 -26.25 -5.49
N VAL A 311 -12.66 -26.99 -4.43
CA VAL A 311 -13.30 -28.27 -4.11
C VAL A 311 -14.79 -28.10 -3.79
N ALA A 312 -15.16 -27.08 -3.01
CA ALA A 312 -16.57 -26.79 -2.68
C ALA A 312 -17.42 -26.39 -3.90
N VAL A 313 -16.85 -25.63 -4.84
CA VAL A 313 -17.49 -25.27 -6.11
C VAL A 313 -17.63 -26.48 -7.03
N CYS A 314 -16.60 -27.33 -7.14
CA CYS A 314 -16.67 -28.59 -7.89
C CYS A 314 -17.75 -29.53 -7.33
N LEU A 315 -17.84 -29.69 -6.00
CA LEU A 315 -18.86 -30.51 -5.35
C LEU A 315 -20.28 -29.92 -5.53
N SER A 316 -20.40 -28.59 -5.56
CA SER A 316 -21.69 -27.93 -5.82
C SER A 316 -22.14 -28.07 -7.28
N CYS A 317 -21.21 -28.13 -8.25
CA CYS A 317 -21.52 -28.43 -9.65
C CYS A 317 -21.86 -29.91 -9.90
N HIS A 318 -21.44 -30.82 -9.01
CA HIS A 318 -21.75 -32.25 -9.08
C HIS A 318 -22.99 -32.67 -8.27
N ARG A 319 -23.90 -31.74 -7.92
CA ARG A 319 -25.21 -32.15 -7.40
C ARG A 319 -25.91 -33.03 -8.46
N PRO A 320 -26.23 -34.30 -8.17
CA PRO A 320 -27.03 -35.11 -9.07
C PRO A 320 -28.40 -34.44 -9.17
N THR A 321 -28.83 -34.11 -10.38
CA THR A 321 -30.25 -33.89 -10.65
C THR A 321 -30.98 -35.13 -10.19
N THR A 322 -31.77 -34.99 -9.13
CA THR A 322 -32.63 -36.05 -8.61
C THR A 322 -33.67 -36.39 -9.68
N ASN A 323 -33.36 -37.37 -10.52
CA ASN A 323 -34.35 -38.18 -11.18
C ASN A 323 -33.94 -39.64 -11.02
N GLY A 324 -34.71 -40.32 -10.16
CA GLY A 324 -34.83 -41.75 -9.94
C GLY A 324 -33.75 -42.70 -10.49
N LYS A 325 -33.11 -43.39 -9.54
CA LYS A 325 -32.77 -44.83 -9.50
C LYS A 325 -31.30 -45.07 -9.08
N SER A 326 -31.20 -45.71 -7.92
CA SER A 326 -30.13 -46.60 -7.42
C SER A 326 -28.68 -46.25 -7.79
N TRP A 327 -27.91 -45.75 -6.82
CA TRP A 327 -26.46 -45.80 -6.86
C TRP A 327 -25.96 -46.81 -5.83
N LYS A 328 -25.39 -47.90 -6.35
CA LYS A 328 -24.55 -48.82 -5.59
C LYS A 328 -23.36 -48.04 -5.01
N THR A 329 -23.11 -48.26 -3.73
CA THR A 329 -21.88 -47.86 -3.01
C THR A 329 -20.64 -48.24 -3.81
N PHE A 330 -19.84 -47.24 -4.17
CA PHE A 330 -18.49 -47.43 -4.68
C PHE A 330 -17.53 -47.32 -3.49
N SER A 331 -17.13 -48.46 -2.94
CA SER A 331 -16.00 -48.58 -2.02
C SER A 331 -14.71 -48.60 -2.84
N ILE A 332 -13.83 -47.62 -2.63
CA ILE A 332 -12.47 -47.67 -3.16
C ILE A 332 -11.64 -48.47 -2.15
N ASP A 333 -11.42 -49.74 -2.47
CA ASP A 333 -10.43 -50.59 -1.82
C ASP A 333 -9.02 -50.03 -2.09
N SER A 334 -8.26 -49.85 -1.01
CA SER A 334 -6.84 -49.53 -1.06
C SER A 334 -6.04 -50.83 -1.16
N GLN A 335 -5.74 -51.27 -2.38
CA GLN A 335 -4.66 -52.24 -2.60
C GLN A 335 -3.31 -51.54 -2.52
N GLN A 336 -2.63 -51.68 -1.39
CA GLN A 336 -1.17 -51.55 -1.31
C GLN A 336 -0.51 -52.78 -1.95
N PRO A 337 0.58 -52.65 -2.73
CA PRO A 337 1.43 -53.78 -3.05
C PRO A 337 2.35 -54.09 -1.86
N LYS A 338 2.27 -55.34 -1.38
CA LYS A 338 3.22 -55.97 -0.46
C LYS A 338 4.59 -56.06 -1.15
N ILE A 339 5.64 -55.66 -0.44
CA ILE A 339 7.02 -56.03 -0.74
C ILE A 339 7.33 -57.22 0.19
N GLU A 340 7.45 -58.41 -0.39
CA GLU A 340 8.06 -59.59 0.23
C GLU A 340 9.57 -59.40 0.29
N ILE A 341 10.15 -59.57 1.49
CA ILE A 341 11.57 -59.83 1.68
C ILE A 341 11.62 -61.04 2.61
N ASP A 342 11.91 -62.21 2.02
CA ASP A 342 12.19 -63.43 2.74
C ASP A 342 13.67 -63.52 3.14
N ASP A 343 13.85 -64.22 4.26
CA ASP A 343 15.03 -64.94 4.74
C ASP A 343 16.18 -64.18 5.42
N GLU A 344 16.12 -64.27 6.74
CA GLU A 344 17.22 -64.25 7.71
C GLU A 344 18.24 -65.37 7.42
N PRO A 345 19.54 -65.15 7.74
CA PRO A 345 20.16 -66.15 8.58
C PRO A 345 20.89 -65.57 9.80
N ASP A 346 20.63 -66.27 10.89
CA ASP A 346 21.27 -66.34 12.20
C ASP A 346 22.80 -66.20 12.21
N PHE A 347 23.37 -65.47 13.18
CA PHE A 347 24.64 -65.80 13.86
C PHE A 347 24.87 -64.92 15.12
N THR A 348 24.55 -65.52 16.27
CA THR A 348 25.24 -65.50 17.58
C THR A 348 26.30 -64.42 17.94
N ASN A 349 26.15 -63.91 19.18
CA ASN A 349 27.17 -63.58 20.18
C ASN A 349 28.41 -62.77 19.78
N THR A 350 28.57 -61.58 20.37
CA THR A 350 29.64 -61.34 21.35
C THR A 350 29.48 -59.99 22.08
N SER A 351 29.53 -60.07 23.39
CA SER A 351 29.92 -59.02 24.33
C SER A 351 31.39 -58.65 24.16
N CYS A 352 31.75 -57.36 24.32
CA CYS A 352 32.90 -56.90 25.13
C CYS A 352 33.14 -55.38 25.04
N VAL A 353 33.32 -54.80 26.25
CA VAL A 353 33.99 -53.56 26.67
C VAL A 353 33.30 -52.22 26.38
#